data_AF-I1RVX6-F1
#
_entry.id   AF-I1RVX6-F1
#
_cell.length_a   1.000
_cell.length_b   1.000
_cell.length_c   1.000
_cell.angle_alpha   90.00
_cell.angle_beta   90.00
_cell.angle_gamma   90.00
#
_symmetry.space_group_name_H-M   'P 1'
#
loop_
_entity.id
_entity.type
_entity.pdbx_description
1 polymer ?
#
loop_
_entity_poly.entity_id
_entity_poly.type
_entity_poly.pdbx_seq_one_letter_code
_entity_poly.pdbx_strand_id
1 'polypeptide(L)'
;MYRLVSLFLGVAAVSANCPNYEKFARERHEPLSSGRYAFPLQRPSKDCRTYSVPAVEHVIYEEMDQAIGDPDLYRLFLNTWPNTLDTTVPWRGVSADNAEEELAFITTGDINACWGRDSANQLQSYKSILSSSDDIASLFRGAINLQARYLTKAPFCNAFHPPPEANLRRTKRLVQPRDTVSPKYDPNFVFECKYELDTLAAFLQLSWDYYEETEDGEFFGKFGWVEAVRKILKVAERMQEGTYDEQGMVQKPAYSWLRNADSASETVSNHGHGAPVKGHIGLVRSFFRPSDDSCIYQYLVPANMMFSRYLTSCAKIMRPLDEKLAKKMEAMASGIEYGINQHAIIQHPVYGEMYAYEIDGFGSYSLMDDANLPSLLSIPHMGYKPASQHVYDNTRAFVLSPSNPYYARGPVLNATGGPHLGPGVAWPMGLIVQLLTSDDDDEIVDGIRQLMNSTSGLGLIHETVNSFNEKHWTRSWFSWANGLFGQMILDLYKRKPTLIARSYQDVGNV
;
A
#
# COMPACT_ATOMS: atom_id res chain seq x y z
N MET A 1 -39.33 29.46 -33.52
CA MET A 1 -38.14 28.62 -33.77
C MET A 1 -36.90 29.51 -33.75
N TYR A 2 -36.21 29.62 -32.62
CA TYR A 2 -34.87 30.18 -32.54
C TYR A 2 -34.02 29.22 -31.71
N ARG A 3 -33.05 28.57 -32.38
CA ARG A 3 -32.05 27.71 -31.75
C ARG A 3 -31.01 28.61 -31.08
N LEU A 4 -30.91 28.52 -29.75
CA LEU A 4 -29.79 29.08 -29.00
C LEU A 4 -28.64 28.06 -29.04
N VAL A 5 -27.60 28.41 -29.79
CA VAL A 5 -26.28 27.76 -29.76
C VAL A 5 -25.60 28.22 -28.49
N SER A 6 -25.38 27.31 -27.55
CA SER A 6 -24.57 27.60 -26.35
C SER A 6 -23.09 27.55 -26.74
N LEU A 7 -22.42 28.70 -26.70
CA LEU A 7 -20.97 28.81 -26.80
C LEU A 7 -20.34 28.26 -25.52
N PHE A 8 -19.55 27.20 -25.64
CA PHE A 8 -18.58 26.81 -24.61
C PHE A 8 -17.47 27.88 -24.59
N LEU A 9 -17.49 28.74 -23.57
CA LEU A 9 -16.36 29.59 -23.23
C LEU A 9 -15.32 28.72 -22.50
N GLY A 10 -14.32 28.26 -23.26
CA GLY A 10 -13.10 27.71 -22.68
C GLY A 10 -12.38 28.80 -21.90
N VAL A 11 -12.36 28.69 -20.57
CA VAL A 11 -11.47 29.49 -19.73
C VAL A 11 -10.08 28.91 -19.94
N ALA A 12 -9.25 29.62 -20.71
CA ALA A 12 -7.83 29.34 -20.78
C ALA A 12 -7.24 29.62 -19.39
N ALA A 13 -7.00 28.57 -18.60
CA ALA A 13 -6.28 28.67 -17.35
C ALA A 13 -4.88 29.21 -17.63
N VAL A 14 -4.53 30.30 -16.95
CA VAL A 14 -3.14 30.75 -16.85
C VAL A 14 -2.37 29.57 -16.27
N SER A 15 -1.42 29.02 -17.03
CA SER A 15 -0.52 27.96 -16.59
C SER A 15 0.21 28.43 -15.33
N ALA A 16 -0.26 28.02 -14.15
CA ALA A 16 0.49 28.21 -12.91
C ALA A 16 1.86 27.55 -13.08
N ASN A 17 2.94 28.29 -12.83
CA ASN A 17 4.30 27.72 -12.77
C ASN A 17 4.41 26.89 -11.49
N CYS A 18 3.86 25.68 -11.52
CA CYS A 18 3.87 24.78 -10.38
C CYS A 18 5.26 24.20 -10.16
N PRO A 19 5.77 24.20 -8.92
CA PRO A 19 7.08 23.64 -8.62
C PRO A 19 7.07 22.13 -8.85
N ASN A 20 8.22 21.59 -9.22
CA ASN A 20 8.42 20.15 -9.21
C ASN A 20 8.39 19.67 -7.74
N TYR A 21 7.40 18.83 -7.40
CA TYR A 21 7.15 18.49 -6.01
C TYR A 21 8.27 17.65 -5.37
N GLU A 22 8.98 16.82 -6.15
CA GLU A 22 10.15 16.07 -5.65
C GLU A 22 11.23 17.01 -5.09
N LYS A 23 11.47 18.14 -5.77
CA LYS A 23 12.39 19.19 -5.28
C LYS A 23 11.78 19.98 -4.13
N PHE A 24 10.51 20.36 -4.26
CA PHE A 24 9.78 21.11 -3.24
C PHE A 24 9.81 20.39 -1.87
N ALA A 25 9.53 19.09 -1.84
CA ALA A 25 9.49 18.26 -0.64
C ALA A 25 10.84 18.10 0.08
N ARG A 26 11.96 18.55 -0.51
CA ARG A 26 13.31 18.51 0.10
C ARG A 26 13.72 19.81 0.77
N GLU A 27 12.85 20.82 0.73
CA GLU A 27 13.15 22.17 1.21
C GLU A 27 12.15 22.57 2.30
N ARG A 28 12.55 23.51 3.15
CA ARG A 28 11.68 24.11 4.17
C ARG A 28 11.07 25.39 3.62
N HIS A 29 9.74 25.46 3.63
CA HIS A 29 8.95 26.59 3.12
C HIS A 29 8.17 27.27 4.24
N GLU A 30 8.13 28.61 4.19
CA GLU A 30 7.26 29.41 5.06
C GLU A 30 5.78 29.32 4.63
N PRO A 31 4.82 29.49 5.56
CA PRO A 31 5.01 29.73 6.99
C PRO A 31 5.32 28.46 7.78
N LEU A 32 6.29 28.52 8.70
CA LEU A 32 6.55 27.45 9.67
C LEU A 32 5.43 27.34 10.71
N SER A 33 5.20 26.15 11.27
CA SER A 33 4.38 25.97 12.47
C SER A 33 5.01 26.61 13.71
N SER A 34 4.19 26.89 14.72
CA SER A 34 4.59 27.62 15.93
C SER A 34 5.24 26.75 17.02
N GLY A 35 5.27 25.43 16.84
CA GLY A 35 5.93 24.52 17.77
C GLY A 35 7.44 24.45 17.57
N ARG A 36 8.11 23.71 18.46
CA ARG A 36 9.57 23.56 18.54
C ARG A 36 10.20 22.98 17.28
N TYR A 37 9.48 22.13 16.56
CA TYR A 37 9.97 21.53 15.33
C TYR A 37 9.92 22.54 14.18
N ALA A 38 8.99 23.50 14.25
CA ALA A 38 8.78 24.54 13.26
C ALA A 38 8.69 23.92 11.84
N PHE A 39 7.82 22.93 11.68
CA PHE A 39 7.65 22.25 10.40
C PHE A 39 7.16 23.21 9.32
N PRO A 40 7.72 23.10 8.10
CA PRO A 40 7.32 23.94 6.97
C PRO A 40 5.94 23.56 6.43
N LEU A 41 5.35 24.45 5.64
CA LEU A 41 4.20 24.10 4.80
C LEU A 41 4.67 23.27 3.60
N GLN A 42 4.21 22.01 3.50
CA GLN A 42 4.57 21.11 2.40
C GLN A 42 3.43 20.86 1.41
N ARG A 43 2.27 21.50 1.61
CA ARG A 43 1.21 21.46 0.60
C ARG A 43 1.56 22.41 -0.56
N PRO A 44 1.44 21.98 -1.83
CA PRO A 44 1.45 22.89 -2.96
C PRO A 44 0.40 24.00 -2.81
N SER A 45 0.62 25.12 -3.50
CA SER A 45 -0.43 26.14 -3.65
C SER A 45 -1.70 25.52 -4.25
N LYS A 46 -2.86 26.10 -3.96
CA LYS A 46 -4.16 25.54 -4.38
C LYS A 46 -4.21 25.24 -5.88
N ASP A 47 -3.69 26.14 -6.71
CA ASP A 47 -3.67 26.01 -8.18
C ASP A 47 -2.71 24.92 -8.69
N CYS A 48 -1.83 24.40 -7.82
CA CYS A 48 -0.85 23.36 -8.14
C CYS A 48 -1.18 21.99 -7.55
N ARG A 49 -2.31 21.85 -6.87
CA ARG A 49 -2.78 20.57 -6.37
C ARG A 49 -3.31 19.73 -7.52
N THR A 50 -2.89 18.48 -7.62
CA THR A 50 -3.25 17.61 -8.76
C THR A 50 -4.72 17.18 -8.76
N TYR A 51 -5.35 17.15 -7.58
CA TYR A 51 -6.76 16.84 -7.39
C TYR A 51 -7.26 17.52 -6.12
N SER A 52 -8.45 18.11 -6.15
CA SER A 52 -9.03 18.84 -5.02
C SER A 52 -10.37 18.23 -4.64
N VAL A 53 -10.53 17.91 -3.35
CA VAL A 53 -11.77 17.37 -2.78
C VAL A 53 -12.22 18.28 -1.64
N PRO A 54 -13.38 18.95 -1.73
CA PRO A 54 -13.83 19.86 -0.68
C PRO A 54 -13.94 19.23 0.72
N ALA A 55 -14.33 17.96 0.81
CA ALA A 55 -14.42 17.24 2.08
C ALA A 55 -13.06 17.11 2.79
N VAL A 56 -11.95 17.04 2.04
CA VAL A 56 -10.60 17.01 2.62
C VAL A 56 -10.26 18.33 3.29
N GLU A 57 -10.56 19.45 2.64
CA GLU A 57 -10.34 20.77 3.23
C GLU A 57 -11.21 20.98 4.48
N HIS A 58 -12.45 20.48 4.47
CA HIS A 58 -13.34 20.52 5.63
C HIS A 58 -12.75 19.76 6.83
N VAL A 59 -12.38 18.49 6.64
CA VAL A 59 -11.78 17.69 7.73
C VAL A 59 -10.51 18.34 8.26
N ILE A 60 -9.65 18.87 7.38
CA ILE A 60 -8.42 19.53 7.81
C ILE A 60 -8.71 20.78 8.66
N TYR A 61 -9.49 21.72 8.15
CA TYR A 61 -9.57 23.06 8.72
C TYR A 61 -10.71 23.24 9.74
N GLU A 62 -11.78 22.46 9.64
CA GLU A 62 -12.94 22.60 10.52
C GLU A 62 -12.97 21.54 11.63
N GLU A 63 -12.36 20.37 11.42
CA GLU A 63 -12.32 19.29 12.41
C GLU A 63 -10.94 19.17 13.07
N MET A 64 -9.91 18.87 12.27
CA MET A 64 -8.61 18.47 12.81
C MET A 64 -7.77 19.64 13.33
N ASP A 65 -7.93 20.85 12.79
CA ASP A 65 -7.31 22.08 13.34
C ASP A 65 -7.79 22.37 14.77
N GLN A 66 -9.03 22.01 15.09
CA GLN A 66 -9.60 22.18 16.42
C GLN A 66 -9.28 21.00 17.36
N ALA A 67 -9.12 19.80 16.80
CA ALA A 67 -8.90 18.58 17.56
C ALA A 67 -7.43 18.33 17.95
N ILE A 68 -6.48 18.63 17.05
CA ILE A 68 -5.06 18.36 17.29
C ILE A 68 -4.47 19.47 18.17
N GLY A 69 -4.11 19.13 19.41
CA GLY A 69 -3.63 20.11 20.39
C GLY A 69 -2.19 20.58 20.16
N ASP A 70 -1.40 19.82 19.40
CA ASP A 70 -0.01 20.16 19.09
C ASP A 70 0.13 20.82 17.70
N PRO A 71 0.70 22.04 17.60
CA PRO A 71 0.78 22.78 16.34
C PRO A 71 1.71 22.15 15.29
N ASP A 72 2.74 21.43 15.71
CA ASP A 72 3.63 20.71 14.79
C ASP A 72 3.00 19.38 14.34
N LEU A 73 2.26 18.70 15.22
CA LEU A 73 1.50 17.50 14.85
C LEU A 73 0.41 17.85 13.83
N TYR A 74 -0.31 18.94 14.07
CA TYR A 74 -1.30 19.44 13.11
C TYR A 74 -0.64 19.82 11.78
N ARG A 75 0.53 20.49 11.82
CA ARG A 75 1.27 20.80 10.59
C ARG A 75 1.68 19.56 9.82
N LEU A 76 2.15 18.53 10.52
CA LEU A 76 2.50 17.26 9.90
C LEU A 76 1.26 16.61 9.27
N PHE A 77 0.14 16.51 9.99
CA PHE A 77 -1.13 16.02 9.47
C PHE A 77 -1.60 16.79 8.21
N LEU A 78 -1.57 18.13 8.27
CA LEU A 78 -1.91 19.03 7.17
C LEU A 78 -1.04 18.76 5.94
N ASN A 79 0.25 18.50 6.12
CA ASN A 79 1.18 18.23 5.03
C ASN A 79 0.99 16.83 4.43
N THR A 80 0.62 15.83 5.25
CA THR A 80 0.71 14.42 4.88
C THR A 80 -0.62 13.83 4.43
N TRP A 81 -1.73 14.06 5.15
CA TRP A 81 -3.00 13.42 4.82
C TRP A 81 -3.51 13.76 3.42
N PRO A 82 -3.53 15.02 2.94
CA PRO A 82 -3.96 15.34 1.57
C PRO A 82 -2.88 15.08 0.50
N ASN A 83 -1.69 14.57 0.85
CA ASN A 83 -0.52 14.56 -0.03
C ASN A 83 -0.76 13.81 -1.35
N THR A 84 -1.50 12.69 -1.33
CA THR A 84 -1.86 11.97 -2.56
C THR A 84 -2.67 12.86 -3.50
N LEU A 85 -3.76 13.46 -3.02
CA LEU A 85 -4.61 14.30 -3.87
C LEU A 85 -3.85 15.54 -4.35
N ASP A 86 -3.06 16.15 -3.47
CA ASP A 86 -2.30 17.35 -3.77
C ASP A 86 -1.20 17.09 -4.83
N THR A 87 -0.63 15.87 -4.91
CA THR A 87 0.64 15.68 -5.64
C THR A 87 0.71 14.49 -6.58
N THR A 88 -0.11 13.45 -6.41
CA THR A 88 0.08 12.16 -7.08
C THR A 88 -1.08 11.70 -7.95
N VAL A 89 -2.04 12.57 -8.28
CA VAL A 89 -3.12 12.28 -9.24
C VAL A 89 -2.86 13.07 -10.54
N PRO A 90 -1.79 12.75 -11.30
CA PRO A 90 -1.43 13.54 -12.49
C PRO A 90 -2.48 13.49 -13.60
N TRP A 91 -3.42 12.54 -13.57
CA TRP A 91 -4.50 12.49 -14.54
C TRP A 91 -5.75 11.76 -14.02
N ARG A 92 -6.91 12.38 -14.26
CA ARG A 92 -8.24 11.77 -14.19
C ARG A 92 -8.99 12.08 -15.48
N GLY A 93 -9.69 11.10 -16.02
CA GLY A 93 -10.49 11.25 -17.22
C GLY A 93 -11.45 10.08 -17.39
N VAL A 94 -11.77 9.77 -18.64
CA VAL A 94 -12.64 8.66 -19.02
C VAL A 94 -11.99 7.86 -20.13
N SER A 95 -12.46 6.64 -20.34
CA SER A 95 -12.07 5.80 -21.47
C SER A 95 -12.34 6.50 -22.81
N ALA A 96 -11.42 6.31 -23.76
CA ALA A 96 -11.62 6.80 -25.12
C ALA A 96 -12.81 6.12 -25.82
N ASP A 97 -13.11 4.88 -25.46
CA ASP A 97 -14.15 4.06 -26.09
C ASP A 97 -15.50 4.14 -25.35
N ASN A 98 -15.51 4.60 -24.09
CA ASN A 98 -16.73 4.71 -23.28
C ASN A 98 -16.62 5.85 -22.25
N ALA A 99 -17.34 6.94 -22.47
CA ALA A 99 -17.31 8.11 -21.59
C ALA A 99 -17.89 7.87 -20.18
N GLU A 100 -18.59 6.75 -19.94
CA GLU A 100 -19.06 6.37 -18.60
C GLU A 100 -17.97 5.66 -17.77
N GLU A 101 -16.92 5.14 -18.41
CA GLU A 101 -15.81 4.47 -17.72
C GLU A 101 -14.80 5.51 -17.25
N GLU A 102 -14.96 5.96 -16.01
CA GLU A 102 -13.98 6.82 -15.34
C GLU A 102 -12.64 6.11 -15.21
N LEU A 103 -11.55 6.86 -15.34
CA LEU A 103 -10.18 6.38 -15.19
C LEU A 103 -9.36 7.39 -14.39
N ALA A 104 -8.52 6.90 -13.47
CA ALA A 104 -7.62 7.72 -12.68
C ALA A 104 -6.24 7.07 -12.61
N PHE A 105 -5.22 7.83 -13.00
CA PHE A 105 -3.83 7.39 -12.91
C PHE A 105 -3.19 8.06 -11.70
N ILE A 106 -2.78 7.26 -10.73
CA ILE A 106 -2.21 7.68 -9.45
C ILE A 106 -0.76 7.18 -9.37
N THR A 107 0.19 8.06 -9.11
CA THR A 107 1.61 7.72 -8.98
C THR A 107 2.00 7.48 -7.52
N THR A 108 3.11 6.79 -7.28
CA THR A 108 3.60 6.53 -5.91
C THR A 108 4.16 7.79 -5.22
N GLY A 109 4.54 8.78 -6.03
CA GLY A 109 5.19 10.02 -5.61
C GLY A 109 6.33 10.35 -6.56
N ASP A 110 7.56 10.32 -6.05
CA ASP A 110 8.80 10.55 -6.80
C ASP A 110 9.05 9.56 -7.96
N ILE A 111 8.32 8.45 -8.03
CA ILE A 111 8.32 7.53 -9.17
C ILE A 111 7.04 7.72 -9.97
N ASN A 112 7.17 8.23 -11.20
CA ASN A 112 6.05 8.45 -12.11
C ASN A 112 5.62 7.15 -12.83
N ALA A 113 5.06 6.23 -12.03
CA ALA A 113 4.35 5.02 -12.43
C ALA A 113 3.33 4.65 -11.34
N CYS A 114 2.32 3.86 -11.72
CA CYS A 114 1.27 3.40 -10.81
C CYS A 114 1.59 2.00 -10.31
N TRP A 115 1.93 1.86 -9.03
CA TRP A 115 1.90 0.57 -8.34
C TRP A 115 0.47 0.27 -7.90
N GLY A 116 0.01 -0.96 -8.14
CA GLY A 116 -1.32 -1.39 -7.70
C GLY A 116 -1.49 -1.27 -6.18
N ARG A 117 -0.45 -1.68 -5.43
CA ARG A 117 -0.37 -1.55 -3.97
C ARG A 117 -0.42 -0.09 -3.51
N ASP A 118 0.50 0.75 -3.95
CA ASP A 118 0.61 2.13 -3.48
C ASP A 118 -0.69 2.90 -3.77
N SER A 119 -1.19 2.84 -5.01
CA SER A 119 -2.40 3.59 -5.38
C SER A 119 -3.64 3.15 -4.60
N ALA A 120 -3.76 1.86 -4.24
CA ALA A 120 -4.82 1.38 -3.37
C ALA A 120 -4.69 1.93 -1.94
N ASN A 121 -3.50 1.86 -1.34
CA ASN A 121 -3.28 2.32 0.05
C ASN A 121 -3.29 3.86 0.18
N GLN A 122 -2.84 4.57 -0.85
CA GLN A 122 -2.99 6.02 -0.97
C GLN A 122 -4.47 6.43 -0.93
N LEU A 123 -5.34 5.69 -1.64
CA LEU A 123 -6.78 5.96 -1.61
C LEU A 123 -7.46 5.50 -0.32
N GLN A 124 -7.03 4.39 0.27
CA GLN A 124 -7.55 3.91 1.57
C GLN A 124 -7.50 5.00 2.64
N SER A 125 -6.50 5.88 2.60
CA SER A 125 -6.35 7.01 3.53
C SER A 125 -7.54 7.98 3.51
N TYR A 126 -8.34 7.99 2.44
CA TYR A 126 -9.53 8.84 2.27
C TYR A 126 -10.85 8.07 2.41
N LYS A 127 -10.80 6.78 2.76
CA LYS A 127 -12.00 5.95 2.94
C LYS A 127 -13.03 6.59 3.87
N SER A 128 -12.58 7.23 4.96
CA SER A 128 -13.49 7.82 5.97
C SER A 128 -14.31 9.01 5.49
N ILE A 129 -13.98 9.59 4.34
CA ILE A 129 -14.72 10.71 3.74
C ILE A 129 -15.41 10.31 2.43
N LEU A 130 -15.36 9.03 2.07
CA LEU A 130 -15.88 8.53 0.81
C LEU A 130 -17.41 8.52 0.81
N SER A 131 -18.02 9.21 -0.13
CA SER A 131 -19.47 9.18 -0.39
C SER A 131 -19.77 8.94 -1.86
N SER A 132 -20.81 8.17 -2.17
CA SER A 132 -21.08 7.66 -3.54
C SER A 132 -21.16 8.73 -4.64
N SER A 133 -21.58 9.96 -4.29
CA SER A 133 -21.87 11.05 -5.23
C SER A 133 -20.77 12.12 -5.36
N ASP A 134 -19.63 11.98 -4.69
CA ASP A 134 -18.63 13.03 -4.63
C ASP A 134 -17.41 12.80 -5.54
N ASP A 135 -16.50 13.78 -5.54
CA ASP A 135 -15.26 13.74 -6.30
C ASP A 135 -14.34 12.59 -5.84
N ILE A 136 -14.30 12.27 -4.55
CA ILE A 136 -13.44 11.17 -4.07
C ILE A 136 -13.96 9.82 -4.57
N ALA A 137 -15.27 9.59 -4.64
CA ALA A 137 -15.85 8.39 -5.24
C ALA A 137 -15.53 8.27 -6.74
N SER A 138 -15.52 9.37 -7.48
CA SER A 138 -15.05 9.37 -8.88
C SER A 138 -13.60 8.92 -9.00
N LEU A 139 -12.74 9.38 -8.09
CA LEU A 139 -11.33 8.97 -8.07
C LEU A 139 -11.17 7.47 -7.77
N PHE A 140 -11.92 6.94 -6.80
CA PHE A 140 -11.94 5.50 -6.50
C PHE A 140 -12.43 4.67 -7.69
N ARG A 141 -13.57 5.01 -8.30
CA ARG A 141 -14.08 4.31 -9.49
C ARG A 141 -13.08 4.35 -10.63
N GLY A 142 -12.44 5.51 -10.85
CA GLY A 142 -11.40 5.68 -11.85
C GLY A 142 -10.17 4.80 -11.61
N ALA A 143 -9.71 4.69 -10.37
CA ALA A 143 -8.58 3.85 -10.00
C ALA A 143 -8.93 2.36 -10.14
N ILE A 144 -10.11 1.93 -9.70
CA ILE A 144 -10.60 0.55 -9.83
C ILE A 144 -10.67 0.13 -11.30
N ASN A 145 -11.28 0.95 -12.16
CA ASN A 145 -11.39 0.65 -13.59
C ASN A 145 -10.01 0.57 -14.25
N LEU A 146 -9.11 1.51 -13.95
CA LEU A 146 -7.78 1.50 -14.54
C LEU A 146 -6.94 0.31 -14.05
N GLN A 147 -6.97 -0.01 -12.76
CA GLN A 147 -6.31 -1.21 -12.23
C GLN A 147 -6.90 -2.50 -12.81
N ALA A 148 -8.23 -2.56 -13.04
CA ALA A 148 -8.85 -3.70 -13.69
C ALA A 148 -8.30 -3.93 -15.11
N ARG A 149 -8.05 -2.86 -15.88
CA ARG A 149 -7.39 -2.95 -17.20
C ARG A 149 -5.96 -3.49 -17.09
N TYR A 150 -5.20 -3.00 -16.11
CA TYR A 150 -3.84 -3.45 -15.85
C TYR A 150 -3.77 -4.94 -15.53
N LEU A 151 -4.54 -5.39 -14.54
CA LEU A 151 -4.56 -6.77 -14.10
C LEU A 151 -5.18 -7.72 -15.13
N THR A 152 -6.09 -7.24 -15.98
CA THR A 152 -6.62 -8.06 -17.06
C THR A 152 -5.55 -8.39 -18.11
N LYS A 153 -4.69 -7.42 -18.44
CA LYS A 153 -3.65 -7.57 -19.47
C LYS A 153 -2.35 -8.19 -18.92
N ALA A 154 -1.96 -7.86 -17.70
CA ALA A 154 -0.66 -8.23 -17.13
C ALA A 154 -0.76 -8.54 -15.62
N PRO A 155 -1.46 -9.62 -15.23
CA PRO A 155 -1.77 -9.95 -13.83
C PRO A 155 -0.56 -10.39 -12.99
N PHE A 156 0.63 -10.53 -13.58
CA PHE A 156 1.87 -10.86 -12.85
C PHE A 156 2.72 -9.63 -12.54
N CYS A 157 2.28 -8.43 -12.90
CA CYS A 157 3.08 -7.22 -12.80
C CYS A 157 2.56 -6.28 -11.71
N ASN A 158 3.47 -5.67 -10.96
CA ASN A 158 3.19 -4.77 -9.84
C ASN A 158 2.97 -3.30 -10.28
N ALA A 159 3.62 -2.85 -11.36
CA ALA A 159 3.68 -1.43 -11.72
C ALA A 159 3.38 -1.13 -13.20
N PHE A 160 2.66 -0.03 -13.46
CA PHE A 160 2.13 0.29 -14.78
C PHE A 160 2.40 1.73 -15.22
N HIS A 161 2.49 1.91 -16.54
CA HIS A 161 2.58 3.21 -17.18
C HIS A 161 1.20 3.88 -17.30
N PRO A 162 1.15 5.23 -17.47
CA PRO A 162 -0.11 5.93 -17.72
C PRO A 162 -0.90 5.33 -18.89
N PRO A 163 -2.25 5.33 -18.83
CA PRO A 163 -3.06 4.90 -19.95
C PRO A 163 -2.85 5.83 -21.15
N PRO A 164 -2.99 5.34 -22.40
CA PRO A 164 -2.85 6.17 -23.60
C PRO A 164 -3.69 7.46 -23.57
N GLU A 165 -4.91 7.39 -23.02
CA GLU A 165 -5.86 8.49 -22.87
C GLU A 165 -5.31 9.65 -22.03
N ALA A 166 -4.37 9.37 -21.13
CA ALA A 166 -3.76 10.39 -20.28
C ALA A 166 -2.79 11.30 -21.05
N ASN A 167 -2.28 10.85 -22.21
CA ASN A 167 -1.24 11.54 -22.98
C ASN A 167 -0.02 11.98 -22.11
N LEU A 168 0.25 11.23 -21.04
CA LEU A 168 1.37 11.50 -20.14
C LEU A 168 2.63 10.81 -20.65
N ARG A 169 3.77 11.49 -20.46
CA ARG A 169 5.06 10.91 -20.82
C ARG A 169 5.38 9.72 -19.92
N ARG A 170 5.68 8.58 -20.52
CA ARG A 170 6.18 7.40 -19.81
C ARG A 170 7.56 7.67 -19.21
N THR A 171 7.75 7.24 -17.98
CA THR A 171 9.06 7.25 -17.32
C THR A 171 9.93 6.16 -17.92
N LYS A 172 11.18 6.50 -18.31
CA LYS A 172 12.15 5.50 -18.73
C LYS A 172 12.73 4.84 -17.49
N ARG A 173 12.75 3.51 -17.45
CA ARG A 173 13.48 2.77 -16.40
C ARG A 173 14.98 3.00 -16.54
N LEU A 174 15.64 3.14 -15.40
CA LEU A 174 17.09 3.30 -15.31
C LEU A 174 17.84 1.96 -15.39
N VAL A 175 17.20 0.85 -14.99
CA VAL A 175 17.81 -0.49 -14.98
C VAL A 175 17.98 -1.02 -16.41
N GLN A 176 19.23 -1.33 -16.78
CA GLN A 176 19.59 -1.99 -18.04
C GLN A 176 20.65 -3.10 -17.80
N PRO A 177 20.55 -4.28 -18.44
CA PRO A 177 19.48 -4.71 -19.34
C PRO A 177 18.13 -4.88 -18.62
N ARG A 178 17.04 -4.91 -19.38
CA ARG A 178 15.69 -5.11 -18.82
C ARG A 178 15.57 -6.51 -18.18
N ASP A 179 14.65 -6.61 -17.23
CA ASP A 179 14.29 -7.87 -16.58
C ASP A 179 13.88 -8.94 -17.61
N THR A 180 14.30 -10.18 -17.37
CA THR A 180 13.88 -11.35 -18.14
C THR A 180 12.71 -12.00 -17.44
N VAL A 181 11.52 -11.91 -18.04
CA VAL A 181 10.25 -12.33 -17.41
C VAL A 181 9.48 -13.27 -18.32
N SER A 182 8.92 -14.33 -17.73
CA SER A 182 7.95 -15.23 -18.37
C SER A 182 6.69 -15.27 -17.50
N PRO A 183 5.47 -15.12 -18.06
CA PRO A 183 5.18 -14.82 -19.46
C PRO A 183 5.69 -13.43 -19.88
N LYS A 184 5.90 -13.24 -21.18
CA LYS A 184 6.32 -11.94 -21.73
C LYS A 184 5.25 -10.89 -21.46
N TYR A 185 5.69 -9.70 -21.08
CA TYR A 185 4.83 -8.53 -20.90
C TYR A 185 5.15 -7.44 -21.92
N ASP A 186 4.23 -6.50 -22.09
CA ASP A 186 4.41 -5.31 -22.94
C ASP A 186 5.10 -4.18 -22.15
N PRO A 187 6.38 -3.85 -22.42
CA PRO A 187 7.12 -2.85 -21.66
C PRO A 187 6.69 -1.41 -21.96
N ASN A 188 5.75 -1.20 -22.90
CA ASN A 188 5.10 0.09 -23.11
C ASN A 188 3.87 0.27 -22.22
N PHE A 189 3.39 -0.81 -21.61
CA PHE A 189 2.23 -0.85 -20.74
C PHE A 189 2.62 -1.04 -19.28
N VAL A 190 3.59 -1.92 -19.03
CA VAL A 190 4.10 -2.27 -17.71
C VAL A 190 5.38 -1.48 -17.43
N PHE A 191 5.42 -0.82 -16.27
CA PHE A 191 6.62 -0.20 -15.74
C PHE A 191 7.55 -1.27 -15.14
N GLU A 192 7.04 -2.09 -14.23
CA GLU A 192 7.79 -3.21 -13.63
C GLU A 192 6.88 -4.42 -13.48
N CYS A 193 7.47 -5.61 -13.63
CA CYS A 193 6.73 -6.86 -13.61
C CYS A 193 7.25 -7.82 -12.54
N LYS A 194 7.42 -7.34 -11.31
CA LYS A 194 7.65 -8.20 -10.13
C LYS A 194 6.29 -8.75 -9.68
N TYR A 195 6.18 -10.08 -9.57
CA TYR A 195 4.93 -10.69 -9.14
C TYR A 195 4.78 -10.68 -7.62
N GLU A 196 3.82 -9.90 -7.18
CA GLU A 196 3.48 -9.61 -5.79
C GLU A 196 2.03 -10.01 -5.56
N LEU A 197 1.79 -10.98 -4.68
CA LEU A 197 0.44 -11.42 -4.35
C LEU A 197 -0.40 -10.26 -3.78
N ASP A 198 0.23 -9.37 -3.02
CA ASP A 198 -0.40 -8.19 -2.47
C ASP A 198 -0.88 -7.19 -3.53
N THR A 199 -0.28 -7.15 -4.73
CA THR A 199 -0.83 -6.33 -5.84
C THR A 199 -2.24 -6.78 -6.21
N LEU A 200 -2.50 -8.10 -6.21
CA LEU A 200 -3.83 -8.64 -6.48
C LEU A 200 -4.78 -8.42 -5.29
N ALA A 201 -4.27 -8.54 -4.07
CA ALA A 201 -5.03 -8.30 -2.86
C ALA A 201 -5.41 -6.81 -2.70
N ALA A 202 -4.52 -5.89 -3.07
CA ALA A 202 -4.72 -4.44 -3.02
C ALA A 202 -5.82 -3.98 -3.99
N PHE A 203 -5.96 -4.60 -5.16
CA PHE A 203 -7.09 -4.34 -6.06
C PHE A 203 -8.43 -4.74 -5.44
N LEU A 204 -8.47 -5.88 -4.74
CA LEU A 204 -9.67 -6.33 -4.02
C LEU A 204 -9.94 -5.43 -2.79
N GLN A 205 -8.90 -5.00 -2.08
CA GLN A 205 -9.00 -4.00 -1.02
C GLN A 205 -9.63 -2.71 -1.53
N LEU A 206 -9.07 -2.11 -2.58
CA LEU A 206 -9.57 -0.87 -3.17
C LEU A 206 -11.06 -1.01 -3.58
N SER A 207 -11.42 -2.17 -4.13
CA SER A 207 -12.80 -2.49 -4.49
C SER A 207 -13.72 -2.59 -3.26
N TRP A 208 -13.26 -3.27 -2.21
CA TRP A 208 -14.03 -3.39 -0.97
C TRP A 208 -14.15 -2.07 -0.24
N ASP A 209 -13.08 -1.28 -0.14
CA ASP A 209 -13.10 0.02 0.51
C ASP A 209 -14.09 0.98 -0.17
N TYR A 210 -14.21 0.93 -1.50
CA TYR A 210 -15.27 1.65 -2.21
C TYR A 210 -16.66 1.13 -1.87
N TYR A 211 -16.88 -0.18 -1.99
CA TYR A 211 -18.19 -0.78 -1.79
C TYR A 211 -18.71 -0.65 -0.35
N GLU A 212 -17.84 -0.80 0.65
CA GLU A 212 -18.21 -0.75 2.06
C GLU A 212 -18.75 0.62 2.48
N GLU A 213 -18.20 1.70 1.92
CA GLU A 213 -18.64 3.06 2.27
C GLU A 213 -19.78 3.58 1.38
N THR A 214 -19.92 3.07 0.15
CA THR A 214 -20.87 3.62 -0.84
C THR A 214 -22.07 2.73 -1.13
N GLU A 215 -21.97 1.44 -0.86
CA GLU A 215 -22.93 0.38 -1.26
C GLU A 215 -23.24 0.34 -2.77
N ASP A 216 -22.45 1.01 -3.62
CA ASP A 216 -22.62 1.07 -5.08
C ASP A 216 -22.13 -0.23 -5.75
N GLY A 217 -22.91 -1.30 -5.57
CA GLY A 217 -22.64 -2.62 -6.13
C GLY A 217 -22.83 -2.69 -7.65
N GLU A 218 -23.72 -1.86 -8.22
CA GLU A 218 -24.00 -1.85 -9.65
C GLU A 218 -22.79 -1.43 -10.48
N PHE A 219 -21.96 -0.52 -9.95
CA PHE A 219 -20.71 -0.08 -10.60
C PHE A 219 -19.83 -1.24 -11.05
N PHE A 220 -19.67 -2.28 -10.21
CA PHE A 220 -18.77 -3.41 -10.47
C PHE A 220 -19.19 -4.28 -11.66
N GLY A 221 -20.46 -4.22 -12.06
CA GLY A 221 -20.98 -4.93 -13.23
C GLY A 221 -20.82 -4.18 -14.56
N LYS A 222 -20.42 -2.90 -14.55
CA LYS A 222 -20.45 -2.04 -15.75
C LYS A 222 -19.26 -2.21 -16.68
N PHE A 223 -18.08 -2.49 -16.13
CA PHE A 223 -16.82 -2.47 -16.88
C PHE A 223 -15.97 -3.73 -16.61
N GLY A 224 -14.64 -3.60 -16.57
CA GLY A 224 -13.69 -4.72 -16.56
C GLY A 224 -13.50 -5.44 -15.22
N TRP A 225 -14.18 -5.05 -14.14
CA TRP A 225 -13.91 -5.57 -12.79
C TRP A 225 -14.10 -7.10 -12.69
N VAL A 226 -15.22 -7.63 -13.20
CA VAL A 226 -15.49 -9.08 -13.15
C VAL A 226 -14.43 -9.88 -13.91
N GLU A 227 -13.97 -9.40 -15.06
CA GLU A 227 -12.90 -10.06 -15.82
C GLU A 227 -11.55 -9.98 -15.10
N ALA A 228 -11.24 -8.84 -14.46
CA ALA A 228 -10.03 -8.71 -13.65
C ALA A 228 -10.01 -9.72 -12.50
N VAL A 229 -11.11 -9.88 -11.76
CA VAL A 229 -11.23 -10.89 -10.69
C VAL A 229 -11.07 -12.31 -11.25
N ARG A 230 -11.63 -12.59 -12.44
CA ARG A 230 -11.45 -13.89 -13.12
C ARG A 230 -9.98 -14.16 -13.46
N LYS A 231 -9.22 -13.15 -13.90
CA LYS A 231 -7.78 -13.27 -14.16
C LYS A 231 -6.96 -13.45 -12.88
N ILE A 232 -7.30 -12.72 -11.83
CA ILE A 232 -6.69 -12.82 -10.50
C ILE A 232 -6.82 -14.26 -9.98
N LEU A 233 -8.03 -14.82 -9.95
CA LEU A 233 -8.25 -16.20 -9.49
C LEU A 233 -7.49 -17.21 -10.33
N LYS A 234 -7.42 -17.01 -11.66
CA LYS A 234 -6.65 -17.90 -12.55
C LYS A 234 -5.15 -17.85 -12.27
N VAL A 235 -4.60 -16.68 -11.95
CA VAL A 235 -3.19 -16.55 -11.54
C VAL A 235 -2.97 -17.20 -10.18
N ALA A 236 -3.84 -16.93 -9.21
CA ALA A 236 -3.75 -17.53 -7.89
C ALA A 236 -3.83 -19.07 -7.92
N GLU A 237 -4.75 -19.65 -8.71
CA GLU A 237 -4.84 -21.10 -8.94
C GLU A 237 -3.49 -21.68 -9.44
N ARG A 238 -2.85 -21.03 -10.41
CA ARG A 238 -1.52 -21.46 -10.91
C ARG A 238 -0.41 -21.27 -9.89
N MET A 239 -0.51 -20.25 -9.05
CA MET A 239 0.46 -19.98 -7.98
C MET A 239 0.25 -20.87 -6.74
N GLN A 240 -0.75 -21.77 -6.75
CA GLN A 240 -0.87 -22.87 -5.77
C GLN A 240 -0.15 -24.16 -6.23
N GLU A 241 0.34 -24.22 -7.48
CA GLU A 241 1.10 -25.36 -8.00
C GLU A 241 2.46 -25.48 -7.32
N GLY A 242 2.85 -26.73 -7.03
CA GLY A 242 4.12 -27.06 -6.39
C GLY A 242 5.30 -27.05 -7.36
N THR A 243 6.52 -27.11 -6.83
CA THR A 243 7.72 -27.23 -7.67
C THR A 243 7.81 -28.59 -8.36
N TYR A 244 7.36 -29.65 -7.69
CA TYR A 244 7.35 -31.01 -8.20
C TYR A 244 5.91 -31.51 -8.39
N ASP A 245 5.69 -32.39 -9.35
CA ASP A 245 4.46 -33.17 -9.46
C ASP A 245 4.50 -34.43 -8.57
N GLU A 246 3.44 -35.24 -8.60
CA GLU A 246 3.33 -36.47 -7.79
C GLU A 246 4.41 -37.51 -8.13
N GLN A 247 4.99 -37.46 -9.33
CA GLN A 247 6.05 -38.36 -9.77
C GLN A 247 7.46 -37.81 -9.45
N GLY A 248 7.54 -36.62 -8.85
CA GLY A 248 8.79 -35.95 -8.52
C GLY A 248 9.44 -35.20 -9.69
N MET A 249 8.72 -34.98 -10.78
CA MET A 249 9.21 -34.20 -11.91
C MET A 249 9.05 -32.71 -11.65
N VAL A 250 10.07 -31.92 -12.01
CA VAL A 250 10.01 -30.46 -11.87
C VAL A 250 8.98 -29.89 -12.84
N GLN A 251 7.99 -29.19 -12.30
CA GLN A 251 6.92 -28.56 -13.08
C GLN A 251 7.43 -27.33 -13.82
N LYS A 252 6.85 -27.04 -14.99
CA LYS A 252 7.12 -25.79 -15.70
C LYS A 252 6.49 -24.63 -14.93
N PRO A 253 7.26 -23.62 -14.48
CA PRO A 253 6.72 -22.54 -13.68
C PRO A 253 5.79 -21.66 -14.50
N ALA A 254 4.66 -21.26 -13.90
CA ALA A 254 3.72 -20.34 -14.51
C ALA A 254 4.25 -18.89 -14.59
N TYR A 255 5.25 -18.55 -13.78
CA TYR A 255 5.95 -17.26 -13.80
C TYR A 255 7.45 -17.46 -13.49
N SER A 256 8.30 -16.70 -14.18
CA SER A 256 9.73 -16.57 -13.85
C SER A 256 10.22 -15.16 -14.05
N TRP A 257 11.23 -14.77 -13.27
CA TRP A 257 11.77 -13.42 -13.29
C TRP A 257 13.25 -13.40 -12.96
N LEU A 258 14.04 -12.66 -13.74
CA LEU A 258 15.46 -12.45 -13.50
C LEU A 258 15.86 -11.01 -13.81
N ARG A 259 16.75 -10.47 -12.99
CA ARG A 259 17.46 -9.22 -13.22
C ARG A 259 18.95 -9.45 -13.00
N ASN A 260 19.75 -8.74 -13.78
CA ASN A 260 21.17 -8.62 -13.52
C ASN A 260 21.37 -7.61 -12.39
N ALA A 261 21.56 -8.10 -11.17
CA ALA A 261 21.68 -7.30 -9.95
C ALA A 261 22.83 -7.83 -9.08
N ASP A 262 23.40 -6.94 -8.28
CA ASP A 262 24.38 -7.23 -7.23
C ASP A 262 23.74 -7.39 -5.84
N SER A 263 22.46 -7.02 -5.68
CA SER A 263 21.64 -7.38 -4.52
C SER A 263 20.92 -8.71 -4.72
N ALA A 264 20.91 -9.52 -3.66
CA ALA A 264 20.21 -10.81 -3.64
C ALA A 264 18.67 -10.65 -3.68
N SER A 265 18.13 -9.56 -3.13
CA SER A 265 16.69 -9.29 -3.15
C SER A 265 16.18 -8.78 -4.50
N GLU A 266 17.09 -8.24 -5.33
CA GLU A 266 16.79 -7.71 -6.66
C GLU A 266 16.92 -8.78 -7.76
N THR A 267 16.93 -10.06 -7.38
CA THR A 267 16.88 -11.21 -8.29
C THR A 267 16.17 -12.38 -7.63
N VAL A 268 15.77 -13.37 -8.42
CA VAL A 268 15.03 -14.55 -7.94
C VAL A 268 15.89 -15.79 -8.12
N SER A 269 15.99 -16.58 -7.05
CA SER A 269 16.79 -17.81 -7.00
C SER A 269 16.32 -18.88 -8.01
N ASN A 270 17.14 -19.92 -8.18
CA ASN A 270 16.84 -21.07 -9.05
C ASN A 270 16.48 -20.67 -10.50
N HIS A 271 17.33 -19.85 -11.12
CA HIS A 271 17.13 -19.35 -12.49
C HIS A 271 15.81 -18.59 -12.66
N GLY A 272 15.39 -17.85 -11.64
CA GLY A 272 14.20 -17.02 -11.67
C GLY A 272 12.90 -17.75 -11.31
N HIS A 273 12.98 -18.95 -10.73
CA HIS A 273 11.81 -19.76 -10.32
C HIS A 273 11.51 -19.67 -8.82
N GLY A 274 12.44 -19.09 -8.05
CA GLY A 274 12.41 -18.94 -6.60
C GLY A 274 12.68 -20.24 -5.85
N ALA A 275 12.63 -20.22 -4.52
CA ALA A 275 12.83 -21.41 -3.70
C ALA A 275 11.75 -22.48 -3.97
N PRO A 276 12.07 -23.78 -3.89
CA PRO A 276 11.08 -24.84 -4.05
C PRO A 276 9.93 -24.72 -3.04
N VAL A 277 8.72 -25.12 -3.45
CA VAL A 277 7.53 -25.09 -2.61
C VAL A 277 6.69 -26.36 -2.73
N LYS A 278 6.04 -26.74 -1.63
CA LYS A 278 5.06 -27.82 -1.60
C LYS A 278 3.72 -27.32 -2.12
N GLY A 279 3.28 -27.87 -3.26
CA GLY A 279 2.01 -27.49 -3.88
C GLY A 279 0.78 -27.95 -3.12
N HIS A 280 -0.36 -27.34 -3.44
CA HIS A 280 -1.69 -27.75 -2.97
C HIS A 280 -1.85 -27.77 -1.44
N ILE A 281 -1.15 -26.89 -0.73
CA ILE A 281 -1.29 -26.67 0.72
C ILE A 281 -2.28 -25.56 1.06
N GLY A 282 -3.03 -25.06 0.08
CA GLY A 282 -3.98 -23.95 0.22
C GLY A 282 -3.39 -22.56 -0.01
N LEU A 283 -2.08 -22.38 0.18
CA LEU A 283 -1.40 -21.08 0.03
C LEU A 283 -1.05 -20.74 -1.42
N VAL A 284 -1.05 -19.44 -1.72
CA VAL A 284 -0.69 -18.84 -3.01
C VAL A 284 0.72 -18.25 -2.92
N ARG A 285 1.57 -18.56 -3.90
CA ARG A 285 2.93 -18.04 -3.96
C ARG A 285 2.95 -16.53 -4.22
N SER A 286 3.97 -15.86 -3.71
CA SER A 286 4.45 -14.54 -4.11
C SER A 286 5.94 -14.64 -4.41
N PHE A 287 6.39 -14.03 -5.51
CA PHE A 287 7.82 -14.02 -5.86
C PHE A 287 8.55 -12.87 -5.17
N PHE A 288 7.84 -11.77 -4.96
CA PHE A 288 8.33 -10.59 -4.27
C PHE A 288 7.39 -10.20 -3.14
N ARG A 289 7.94 -9.45 -2.18
CA ARG A 289 7.25 -8.86 -1.04
C ARG A 289 6.67 -7.50 -1.42
N PRO A 290 5.85 -6.91 -0.54
CA PRO A 290 5.41 -5.53 -0.68
C PRO A 290 6.54 -4.49 -0.67
N SER A 291 7.76 -4.87 -0.29
CA SER A 291 8.97 -4.05 -0.40
C SER A 291 9.62 -4.08 -1.80
N ASP A 292 9.00 -4.77 -2.76
CA ASP A 292 9.55 -5.16 -4.05
C ASP A 292 10.81 -6.09 -3.96
N ASP A 293 11.20 -6.57 -2.77
CA ASP A 293 12.29 -7.53 -2.59
C ASP A 293 11.82 -8.97 -2.85
N SER A 294 12.68 -9.83 -3.39
CA SER A 294 12.35 -11.25 -3.60
C SER A 294 12.09 -11.99 -2.28
N CYS A 295 11.08 -12.86 -2.28
CA CYS A 295 10.78 -13.73 -1.14
C CYS A 295 11.89 -14.76 -0.93
N ILE A 296 12.20 -15.12 0.32
CA ILE A 296 13.08 -16.26 0.63
C ILE A 296 12.30 -17.55 0.39
N TYR A 297 11.13 -17.68 1.03
CA TYR A 297 10.15 -18.72 0.72
C TYR A 297 8.88 -18.10 0.18
N GLN A 298 8.32 -18.71 -0.86
CA GLN A 298 7.34 -18.02 -1.70
C GLN A 298 5.93 -17.97 -1.11
N TYR A 299 5.62 -18.69 -0.03
CA TYR A 299 4.36 -18.48 0.67
C TYR A 299 4.52 -17.36 1.70
N LEU A 300 4.42 -16.13 1.22
CA LEU A 300 4.39 -14.92 2.04
C LEU A 300 3.07 -14.87 2.81
N VAL A 301 3.15 -15.07 4.12
CA VAL A 301 1.99 -15.27 4.99
C VAL A 301 1.10 -14.02 5.06
N PRO A 302 1.63 -12.79 5.30
CA PRO A 302 0.80 -11.59 5.31
C PRO A 302 0.04 -11.34 4.00
N ALA A 303 0.66 -11.59 2.85
CA ALA A 303 -0.01 -11.42 1.55
C ALA A 303 -1.12 -12.45 1.32
N ASN A 304 -0.94 -13.68 1.78
CA ASN A 304 -2.00 -14.69 1.77
C ASN A 304 -3.17 -14.29 2.69
N MET A 305 -2.89 -13.75 3.88
CA MET A 305 -3.90 -13.23 4.79
C MET A 305 -4.73 -12.12 4.14
N MET A 306 -4.05 -11.12 3.57
CA MET A 306 -4.68 -10.01 2.87
C MET A 306 -5.54 -10.50 1.69
N PHE A 307 -5.00 -11.40 0.87
CA PHE A 307 -5.71 -11.93 -0.29
C PHE A 307 -6.97 -12.70 0.12
N SER A 308 -6.87 -13.58 1.13
CA SER A 308 -8.04 -14.29 1.67
C SER A 308 -9.11 -13.33 2.21
N ARG A 309 -8.69 -12.32 3.00
CA ARG A 309 -9.61 -11.35 3.61
C ARG A 309 -10.48 -10.67 2.56
N TYR A 310 -9.85 -10.18 1.49
CA TYR A 310 -10.52 -9.40 0.47
C TYR A 310 -11.20 -10.26 -0.59
N LEU A 311 -10.78 -11.50 -0.82
CA LEU A 311 -11.58 -12.48 -1.56
C LEU A 311 -12.94 -12.71 -0.88
N THR A 312 -12.94 -12.94 0.44
CA THR A 312 -14.18 -13.13 1.22
C THR A 312 -15.07 -11.88 1.17
N SER A 313 -14.49 -10.69 1.31
CA SER A 313 -15.25 -9.43 1.23
C SER A 313 -15.85 -9.21 -0.17
N CYS A 314 -15.03 -9.27 -1.22
CA CYS A 314 -15.45 -9.01 -2.58
C CYS A 314 -16.34 -10.12 -3.17
N ALA A 315 -16.38 -11.32 -2.57
CA ALA A 315 -17.37 -12.32 -2.96
C ALA A 315 -18.81 -11.82 -2.77
N LYS A 316 -19.07 -10.93 -1.81
CA LYS A 316 -20.36 -10.26 -1.62
C LYS A 316 -20.75 -9.40 -2.82
N ILE A 317 -19.77 -8.65 -3.35
CA ILE A 317 -19.92 -7.82 -4.56
C ILE A 317 -20.13 -8.71 -5.80
N MET A 318 -19.36 -9.79 -5.92
CA MET A 318 -19.40 -10.70 -7.05
C MET A 318 -20.70 -11.52 -7.11
N ARG A 319 -21.29 -11.87 -5.97
CA ARG A 319 -22.43 -12.80 -5.88
C ARG A 319 -23.63 -12.42 -6.76
N PRO A 320 -24.12 -11.17 -6.79
CA PRO A 320 -25.20 -10.78 -7.70
C PRO A 320 -24.76 -10.71 -9.18
N LEU A 321 -23.46 -10.61 -9.48
CA LEU A 321 -22.93 -10.48 -10.83
C LEU A 321 -22.60 -11.84 -11.48
N ASP A 322 -22.01 -12.75 -10.71
CA ASP A 322 -21.62 -14.11 -11.10
C ASP A 322 -21.50 -14.99 -9.84
N GLU A 323 -22.60 -15.65 -9.46
CA GLU A 323 -22.67 -16.50 -8.26
C GLU A 323 -21.61 -17.62 -8.27
N LYS A 324 -21.27 -18.15 -9.45
CA LYS A 324 -20.27 -19.22 -9.58
C LYS A 324 -18.87 -18.69 -9.29
N LEU A 325 -18.54 -17.50 -9.79
CA LEU A 325 -17.25 -16.86 -9.51
C LEU A 325 -17.14 -16.45 -8.04
N ALA A 326 -18.21 -15.94 -7.42
CA ALA A 326 -18.25 -15.65 -6.00
C ALA A 326 -17.93 -16.90 -5.14
N LYS A 327 -18.54 -18.05 -5.45
CA LYS A 327 -18.24 -19.33 -4.76
C LYS A 327 -16.78 -19.76 -4.93
N LYS A 328 -16.15 -19.47 -6.08
CA LYS A 328 -14.72 -19.72 -6.28
C LYS A 328 -13.84 -18.83 -5.40
N MET A 329 -14.19 -17.55 -5.27
CA MET A 329 -13.47 -16.62 -4.38
C MET A 329 -13.54 -17.10 -2.93
N GLU A 330 -14.73 -17.49 -2.45
CA GLU A 330 -14.94 -18.03 -1.10
C GLU A 330 -14.19 -19.34 -0.85
N ALA A 331 -14.19 -20.24 -1.84
CA ALA A 331 -13.46 -21.51 -1.73
C ALA A 331 -11.95 -21.29 -1.68
N MET A 332 -11.41 -20.37 -2.49
CA MET A 332 -9.99 -20.02 -2.46
C MET A 332 -9.60 -19.35 -1.14
N ALA A 333 -10.40 -18.39 -0.65
CA ALA A 333 -10.19 -17.76 0.64
C ALA A 333 -10.15 -18.80 1.77
N SER A 334 -11.17 -19.67 1.84
CA SER A 334 -11.24 -20.75 2.83
C SER A 334 -10.04 -21.70 2.75
N GLY A 335 -9.58 -22.02 1.54
CA GLY A 335 -8.38 -22.83 1.33
C GLY A 335 -7.09 -22.17 1.82
N ILE A 336 -6.96 -20.86 1.62
CA ILE A 336 -5.82 -20.08 2.13
C ILE A 336 -5.85 -20.03 3.66
N GLU A 337 -7.01 -19.75 4.28
CA GLU A 337 -7.14 -19.75 5.75
C GLU A 337 -6.80 -21.10 6.36
N TYR A 338 -7.27 -22.19 5.74
CA TYR A 338 -6.86 -23.53 6.13
C TYR A 338 -5.33 -23.72 6.03
N GLY A 339 -4.74 -23.33 4.90
CA GLY A 339 -3.29 -23.42 4.70
C GLY A 339 -2.48 -22.64 5.73
N ILE A 340 -2.93 -21.43 6.09
CA ILE A 340 -2.30 -20.60 7.13
C ILE A 340 -2.36 -21.31 8.48
N ASN A 341 -3.56 -21.76 8.90
CA ASN A 341 -3.74 -22.41 10.19
C ASN A 341 -2.95 -23.72 10.32
N GLN A 342 -2.74 -24.45 9.22
CA GLN A 342 -2.01 -25.73 9.24
C GLN A 342 -0.50 -25.59 9.10
N HIS A 343 -0.02 -24.55 8.42
CA HIS A 343 1.39 -24.50 7.97
C HIS A 343 2.14 -23.23 8.38
N ALA A 344 1.45 -22.13 8.66
CA ALA A 344 2.07 -20.84 8.94
C ALA A 344 2.14 -20.50 10.44
N ILE A 345 1.43 -21.23 11.31
CA ILE A 345 1.56 -21.11 12.76
C ILE A 345 2.68 -22.03 13.23
N ILE A 346 3.70 -21.46 13.86
CA ILE A 346 4.88 -22.17 14.37
C ILE A 346 5.01 -22.00 15.87
N GLN A 347 5.70 -22.93 16.51
CA GLN A 347 6.04 -22.84 17.94
C GLN A 347 7.42 -22.17 18.10
N HIS A 348 7.43 -20.91 18.54
CA HIS A 348 8.66 -20.20 18.89
C HIS A 348 9.10 -20.55 20.33
N PRO A 349 10.40 -20.75 20.60
CA PRO A 349 10.89 -21.13 21.94
C PRO A 349 10.62 -20.09 23.04
N VAL A 350 10.58 -18.81 22.67
CA VAL A 350 10.31 -17.68 23.58
C VAL A 350 8.84 -17.20 23.53
N TYR A 351 8.31 -16.86 22.34
CA TYR A 351 7.01 -16.22 22.20
C TYR A 351 5.81 -17.16 22.14
N GLY A 352 6.00 -18.49 22.04
CA GLY A 352 4.88 -19.41 21.91
C GLY A 352 4.41 -19.61 20.46
N GLU A 353 3.14 -19.97 20.27
CA GLU A 353 2.53 -20.06 18.95
C GLU A 353 2.46 -18.67 18.30
N MET A 354 3.03 -18.52 17.10
CA MET A 354 3.06 -17.28 16.34
C MET A 354 3.07 -17.56 14.83
N TYR A 355 2.81 -16.55 14.02
CA TYR A 355 2.92 -16.67 12.57
C TYR A 355 4.36 -16.56 12.09
N ALA A 356 4.76 -17.43 11.15
CA ALA A 356 5.94 -17.21 10.33
C ALA A 356 5.67 -16.12 9.28
N TYR A 357 6.71 -15.43 8.82
CA TYR A 357 6.60 -14.42 7.77
C TYR A 357 6.48 -15.05 6.38
N GLU A 358 7.31 -16.06 6.11
CA GLU A 358 7.35 -16.82 4.87
C GLU A 358 7.55 -18.30 5.17
N ILE A 359 6.91 -19.17 4.39
CA ILE A 359 7.09 -20.63 4.47
C ILE A 359 7.24 -21.28 3.08
N ASP A 360 7.76 -22.50 3.02
CA ASP A 360 7.87 -23.29 1.78
C ASP A 360 6.90 -24.48 1.71
N GLY A 361 6.26 -24.83 2.83
CA GLY A 361 5.39 -26.00 2.96
C GLY A 361 6.12 -27.35 3.13
N PHE A 362 7.45 -27.38 3.04
CA PHE A 362 8.29 -28.54 3.38
C PHE A 362 8.72 -28.56 4.84
N GLY A 363 8.59 -27.42 5.54
CA GLY A 363 8.89 -27.28 6.97
C GLY A 363 9.85 -26.12 7.26
N SER A 364 10.35 -25.44 6.22
CA SER A 364 11.16 -24.24 6.39
C SER A 364 10.28 -23.02 6.57
N TYR A 365 10.73 -22.10 7.42
CA TYR A 365 10.05 -20.84 7.68
C TYR A 365 11.06 -19.72 7.96
N SER A 366 10.65 -18.49 7.67
CA SER A 366 11.38 -17.27 8.02
C SER A 366 10.70 -16.60 9.21
N LEU A 367 11.48 -16.31 10.26
CA LEU A 367 11.05 -15.55 11.43
C LEU A 367 11.58 -14.13 11.33
N MET A 368 10.75 -13.23 10.83
CA MET A 368 11.03 -11.80 10.66
C MET A 368 9.70 -11.05 10.52
N ASP A 369 9.77 -9.74 10.31
CA ASP A 369 8.70 -8.99 9.64
C ASP A 369 9.34 -7.92 8.75
N ASP A 370 8.54 -7.36 7.85
CA ASP A 370 8.92 -6.22 7.01
C ASP A 370 7.93 -5.07 7.24
N ALA A 371 8.38 -3.83 7.07
CA ALA A 371 7.53 -2.66 7.28
C ALA A 371 6.42 -2.48 6.23
N ASN A 372 6.61 -3.00 5.02
CA ASN A 372 5.69 -2.80 3.91
C ASN A 372 4.41 -3.64 4.06
N LEU A 373 3.25 -3.03 3.80
CA LEU A 373 1.97 -3.71 3.96
C LEU A 373 1.60 -4.52 2.72
N PRO A 374 1.08 -5.75 2.88
CA PRO A 374 0.78 -6.44 4.14
C PRO A 374 2.00 -6.97 4.89
N SER A 375 2.02 -6.77 6.21
CA SER A 375 3.02 -7.31 7.16
C SER A 375 2.36 -8.15 8.27
N LEU A 376 3.15 -8.86 9.07
CA LEU A 376 2.60 -9.58 10.23
C LEU A 376 2.04 -8.59 11.25
N LEU A 377 2.70 -7.46 11.45
CA LEU A 377 2.22 -6.40 12.34
C LEU A 377 0.86 -5.85 11.92
N SER A 378 0.60 -5.76 10.60
CA SER A 378 -0.60 -5.14 10.03
C SER A 378 -1.84 -6.04 10.00
N ILE A 379 -1.78 -7.25 10.56
CA ILE A 379 -2.90 -8.21 10.55
C ILE A 379 -4.22 -7.58 11.05
N PRO A 380 -4.27 -6.90 12.22
CA PRO A 380 -5.51 -6.28 12.69
C PRO A 380 -5.95 -5.11 11.82
N HIS A 381 -5.00 -4.34 11.30
CA HIS A 381 -5.27 -3.19 10.42
C HIS A 381 -5.98 -3.61 9.13
N MET A 382 -5.59 -4.74 8.54
CA MET A 382 -6.28 -5.33 7.38
C MET A 382 -7.66 -5.91 7.72
N GLY A 383 -8.01 -6.01 9.01
CA GLY A 383 -9.21 -6.69 9.47
C GLY A 383 -9.22 -8.19 9.18
N TYR A 384 -8.05 -8.83 9.06
CA TYR A 384 -7.92 -10.28 8.89
C TYR A 384 -8.15 -11.00 10.23
N LYS A 385 -9.00 -12.04 10.23
CA LYS A 385 -9.39 -12.77 11.45
C LYS A 385 -9.59 -14.29 11.26
N PRO A 386 -8.53 -15.07 11.03
CA PRO A 386 -8.47 -16.47 11.45
C PRO A 386 -7.20 -16.78 12.30
N ALA A 387 -7.30 -17.82 13.13
CA ALA A 387 -6.53 -18.11 14.36
C ALA A 387 -6.82 -17.13 15.53
N SER A 388 -6.44 -17.50 16.75
CA SER A 388 -6.83 -16.79 17.97
C SER A 388 -6.03 -15.51 18.20
N GLN A 389 -6.59 -14.59 18.99
CA GLN A 389 -5.93 -13.35 19.40
C GLN A 389 -4.54 -13.59 19.99
N HIS A 390 -4.36 -14.70 20.74
CA HIS A 390 -3.06 -15.05 21.34
C HIS A 390 -1.95 -15.28 20.31
N VAL A 391 -2.25 -15.83 19.13
CA VAL A 391 -1.24 -16.06 18.08
C VAL A 391 -0.75 -14.72 17.54
N TYR A 392 -1.65 -13.77 17.30
CA TYR A 392 -1.28 -12.42 16.89
C TYR A 392 -0.49 -11.71 17.99
N ASP A 393 -0.93 -11.76 19.24
CA ASP A 393 -0.25 -11.05 20.35
C ASP A 393 1.19 -11.55 20.51
N ASN A 394 1.42 -12.86 20.43
CA ASN A 394 2.75 -13.47 20.42
C ASN A 394 3.57 -13.03 19.20
N THR A 395 2.93 -12.97 18.02
CA THR A 395 3.57 -12.48 16.79
C THR A 395 3.98 -11.02 16.94
N ARG A 396 3.10 -10.14 17.42
CA ARG A 396 3.38 -8.73 17.70
C ARG A 396 4.56 -8.58 18.66
N ALA A 397 4.56 -9.35 19.74
CA ALA A 397 5.65 -9.35 20.72
C ALA A 397 6.99 -9.79 20.10
N PHE A 398 6.99 -10.74 19.17
CA PHE A 398 8.19 -11.10 18.40
C PHE A 398 8.63 -9.97 17.46
N VAL A 399 7.70 -9.43 16.65
CA VAL A 399 7.98 -8.43 15.61
C VAL A 399 8.59 -7.16 16.19
N LEU A 400 8.10 -6.72 17.35
CA LEU A 400 8.54 -5.49 18.04
C LEU A 400 9.69 -5.75 19.02
N SER A 401 10.55 -6.73 18.74
CA SER A 401 11.62 -7.14 19.63
C SER A 401 12.94 -7.36 18.90
N PRO A 402 14.07 -7.48 19.63
CA PRO A 402 15.37 -7.83 19.05
C PRO A 402 15.41 -9.20 18.36
N SER A 403 14.40 -10.04 18.57
CA SER A 403 14.28 -11.35 17.92
C SER A 403 13.87 -11.22 16.45
N ASN A 404 13.20 -10.14 16.07
CA ASN A 404 13.00 -9.78 14.67
C ASN A 404 14.30 -9.15 14.13
N PRO A 405 14.99 -9.79 13.15
CA PRO A 405 16.28 -9.31 12.65
C PRO A 405 16.22 -7.92 11.98
N TYR A 406 15.03 -7.48 11.58
CA TYR A 406 14.80 -6.18 10.96
C TYR A 406 14.11 -5.16 11.87
N TYR A 407 13.96 -5.45 13.17
CA TYR A 407 13.51 -4.44 14.12
C TYR A 407 14.67 -3.51 14.48
N ALA A 408 14.72 -2.37 13.78
CA ALA A 408 15.76 -1.37 13.96
C ALA A 408 15.49 -0.55 15.23
N ARG A 409 16.55 -0.32 16.02
CA ARG A 409 16.48 0.35 17.32
C ARG A 409 17.56 1.40 17.48
N GLY A 410 17.20 2.55 18.03
CA GLY A 410 18.10 3.67 18.30
C GLY A 410 17.36 4.88 18.87
N PRO A 411 18.07 5.98 19.17
CA PRO A 411 17.50 7.14 19.82
C PRO A 411 16.52 7.95 18.95
N VAL A 412 16.51 7.76 17.63
CA VAL A 412 15.68 8.54 16.70
C VAL A 412 14.34 7.87 16.41
N LEU A 413 14.39 6.61 15.96
CA LEU A 413 13.22 5.87 15.50
C LEU A 413 13.43 4.36 15.73
N ASN A 414 12.50 3.74 16.46
CA ASN A 414 12.44 2.31 16.68
C ASN A 414 11.26 1.73 15.92
N ALA A 415 11.55 0.98 14.85
CA ALA A 415 10.52 0.36 14.03
C ALA A 415 11.09 -0.81 13.22
N THR A 416 10.21 -1.69 12.77
CA THR A 416 10.56 -2.66 11.73
C THR A 416 11.00 -1.93 10.46
N GLY A 417 12.10 -2.38 9.86
CA GLY A 417 12.55 -1.99 8.53
C GLY A 417 12.38 -3.14 7.55
N GLY A 418 13.47 -3.53 6.89
CA GLY A 418 13.49 -4.66 5.96
C GLY A 418 14.84 -4.83 5.27
N PRO A 419 15.04 -5.90 4.48
CA PRO A 419 16.27 -6.10 3.72
C PRO A 419 16.47 -5.07 2.59
N HIS A 420 15.42 -4.36 2.15
CA HIS A 420 15.48 -3.38 1.06
C HIS A 420 16.64 -2.38 1.20
N LEU A 421 16.82 -1.83 2.40
CA LEU A 421 17.95 -0.94 2.74
C LEU A 421 18.87 -1.51 3.82
N GLY A 422 18.55 -2.70 4.33
CA GLY A 422 19.35 -3.44 5.30
C GLY A 422 19.17 -3.04 6.78
N PRO A 423 19.93 -3.67 7.68
CA PRO A 423 19.78 -3.49 9.13
C PRO A 423 20.10 -2.07 9.62
N GLY A 424 19.44 -1.66 10.72
CA GLY A 424 19.67 -0.35 11.36
C GLY A 424 18.93 0.83 10.72
N VAL A 425 18.12 0.53 9.69
CA VAL A 425 17.28 1.49 8.98
C VAL A 425 15.81 1.15 9.28
N ALA A 426 15.14 2.05 10.00
CA ALA A 426 13.73 1.91 10.37
C ALA A 426 12.84 2.53 9.28
N TRP A 427 11.65 1.97 9.09
CA TRP A 427 10.63 2.57 8.24
C TRP A 427 9.57 3.23 9.14
N PRO A 428 9.32 4.55 9.00
CA PRO A 428 8.26 5.22 9.75
C PRO A 428 6.89 4.55 9.59
N MET A 429 6.62 3.96 8.42
CA MET A 429 5.41 3.18 8.17
C MET A 429 5.23 2.00 9.14
N GLY A 430 6.31 1.30 9.51
CA GLY A 430 6.27 0.23 10.51
C GLY A 430 5.81 0.72 11.88
N LEU A 431 6.26 1.91 12.30
CA LEU A 431 5.81 2.53 13.54
C LEU A 431 4.36 3.02 13.44
N ILE A 432 3.95 3.59 12.30
CA ILE A 432 2.55 3.99 12.08
C ILE A 432 1.61 2.78 12.25
N VAL A 433 1.99 1.63 11.68
CA VAL A 433 1.22 0.38 11.80
C VAL A 433 1.25 -0.16 13.23
N GLN A 434 2.38 -0.05 13.93
CA GLN A 434 2.48 -0.38 15.35
C GLN A 434 1.45 0.40 16.18
N LEU A 435 1.25 1.70 15.90
CA LEU A 435 0.29 2.53 16.62
C LEU A 435 -1.17 2.28 16.21
N LEU A 436 -1.42 2.05 14.90
CA LEU A 436 -2.73 1.63 14.39
C LEU A 436 -3.23 0.32 15.02
N THR A 437 -2.31 -0.50 15.52
CA THR A 437 -2.58 -1.82 16.12
C THR A 437 -2.32 -1.86 17.61
N SER A 438 -2.22 -0.69 18.26
CA SER A 438 -2.03 -0.56 19.71
C SER A 438 -3.26 0.00 20.40
N ASP A 439 -3.48 -0.49 21.62
CA ASP A 439 -4.40 0.08 22.61
C ASP A 439 -3.66 0.67 23.82
N ASP A 440 -2.33 0.61 23.85
CA ASP A 440 -1.47 1.17 24.90
C ASP A 440 -1.20 2.66 24.63
N ASP A 441 -1.71 3.52 25.52
CA ASP A 441 -1.60 4.97 25.37
C ASP A 441 -0.15 5.46 25.44
N ASP A 442 0.72 4.82 26.22
CA ASP A 442 2.12 5.22 26.35
C ASP A 442 2.90 4.83 25.07
N GLU A 443 2.64 3.64 24.52
CA GLU A 443 3.18 3.22 23.22
C GLU A 443 2.79 4.21 22.11
N ILE A 444 1.52 4.63 22.08
CA ILE A 444 1.01 5.60 21.10
C ILE A 444 1.67 6.97 21.26
N VAL A 445 1.74 7.49 22.49
CA VAL A 445 2.34 8.80 22.77
C VAL A 445 3.82 8.83 22.36
N ASP A 446 4.59 7.79 22.70
CA ASP A 446 6.01 7.71 22.36
C ASP A 446 6.25 7.46 20.87
N GLY A 447 5.35 6.72 20.21
CA GLY A 447 5.40 6.57 18.76
C GLY A 447 5.15 7.86 18.00
N ILE A 448 4.14 8.65 18.40
CA ILE A 448 3.86 9.97 17.81
C ILE A 448 5.08 10.88 17.95
N ARG A 449 5.72 10.90 19.12
CA ARG A 449 6.96 11.68 19.33
C ARG A 449 8.09 11.26 18.40
N GLN A 450 8.31 9.96 18.25
CA GLN A 450 9.34 9.43 17.35
C GLN A 450 9.07 9.83 15.89
N LEU A 451 7.82 9.71 15.42
CA LEU A 451 7.43 10.11 14.07
C LEU A 451 7.68 11.61 13.81
N MET A 452 7.35 12.48 14.77
CA MET A 452 7.64 13.92 14.68
C MET A 452 9.17 14.18 14.67
N ASN A 453 9.94 13.49 15.51
CA ASN A 453 11.40 13.62 15.57
C ASN A 453 12.10 13.12 14.29
N SER A 454 11.52 12.17 13.55
CA SER A 454 12.18 11.49 12.43
C SER A 454 11.98 12.14 11.04
N THR A 455 11.41 13.34 10.97
CA THR A 455 11.09 14.02 9.68
C THR A 455 12.26 14.80 9.08
N SER A 456 13.44 14.81 9.71
CA SER A 456 14.57 15.70 9.37
C SER A 456 14.19 17.19 9.32
N GLY A 457 13.11 17.60 10.01
CA GLY A 457 12.59 18.97 10.00
C GLY A 457 11.84 19.37 8.72
N LEU A 458 11.56 18.42 7.81
CA LEU A 458 10.85 18.67 6.56
C LEU A 458 9.33 18.63 6.70
N GLY A 459 8.79 18.03 7.77
CA GLY A 459 7.34 17.97 8.00
C GLY A 459 6.61 17.04 7.02
N LEU A 460 7.26 15.93 6.63
CA LEU A 460 6.72 14.82 5.84
C LEU A 460 7.21 13.48 6.42
N ILE A 461 6.59 12.39 6.01
CA ILE A 461 7.00 11.03 6.36
C ILE A 461 7.90 10.48 5.27
N HIS A 462 9.10 10.06 5.65
CA HIS A 462 10.08 9.44 4.75
C HIS A 462 9.79 7.95 4.55
N GLU A 463 10.34 7.36 3.50
CA GLU A 463 10.34 5.91 3.32
C GLU A 463 11.12 5.23 4.45
N THR A 464 12.35 5.71 4.70
CA THR A 464 13.19 5.19 5.78
C THR A 464 13.92 6.28 6.53
N VAL A 465 14.33 5.96 7.76
CA VAL A 465 15.17 6.79 8.63
C VAL A 465 16.16 5.90 9.36
N ASN A 466 17.43 6.30 9.40
CA ASN A 466 18.43 5.62 10.22
C ASN A 466 18.08 5.80 11.72
N SER A 467 18.01 4.70 12.48
CA SER A 467 17.58 4.74 13.88
C SER A 467 18.48 5.57 14.80
N PHE A 468 19.69 5.94 14.37
CA PHE A 468 20.64 6.76 15.12
C PHE A 468 20.84 8.17 14.57
N ASN A 469 20.35 8.48 13.36
CA ASN A 469 20.57 9.77 12.72
C ASN A 469 19.41 10.13 11.78
N GLU A 470 18.57 11.06 12.22
CA GLU A 470 17.38 11.56 11.54
C GLU A 470 17.67 12.24 10.20
N LYS A 471 18.92 12.62 9.93
CA LYS A 471 19.34 13.25 8.66
C LYS A 471 19.67 12.23 7.58
N HIS A 472 19.73 10.94 7.91
CA HIS A 472 19.96 9.86 6.96
C HIS A 472 18.62 9.15 6.71
N TRP A 473 17.98 9.51 5.60
CA TRP A 473 16.66 9.04 5.20
C TRP A 473 16.60 8.83 3.68
N THR A 474 15.58 8.10 3.23
CA THR A 474 15.25 7.94 1.81
C THR A 474 13.87 8.50 1.51
N ARG A 475 13.71 9.02 0.28
CA ARG A 475 12.47 9.56 -0.31
C ARG A 475 11.71 10.54 0.58
N SER A 476 11.93 11.83 0.33
CA SER A 476 11.17 12.91 0.97
C SER A 476 9.72 12.98 0.51
N TRP A 477 9.41 12.40 -0.66
CA TRP A 477 8.07 12.36 -1.25
C TRP A 477 7.62 10.92 -1.44
N PHE A 478 7.14 10.33 -0.34
CA PHE A 478 6.51 9.02 -0.35
C PHE A 478 5.03 9.14 0.06
N SER A 479 4.16 9.23 -0.94
CA SER A 479 2.76 9.61 -0.73
C SER A 479 1.97 8.57 0.06
N TRP A 480 2.28 7.28 -0.10
CA TRP A 480 1.66 6.23 0.70
C TRP A 480 1.95 6.40 2.20
N ALA A 481 3.22 6.55 2.59
CA ALA A 481 3.57 6.73 4.01
C ALA A 481 2.95 8.02 4.61
N ASN A 482 2.87 9.10 3.82
CA ASN A 482 2.17 10.33 4.19
C ASN A 482 0.67 10.09 4.44
N GLY A 483 -0.01 9.42 3.51
CA GLY A 483 -1.42 9.07 3.63
C GLY A 483 -1.69 8.20 4.86
N LEU A 484 -0.87 7.16 5.08
CA LEU A 484 -1.02 6.25 6.21
C LEU A 484 -0.85 6.96 7.57
N PHE A 485 0.09 7.91 7.67
CA PHE A 485 0.19 8.76 8.86
C PHE A 485 -1.09 9.57 9.09
N GLY A 486 -1.61 10.20 8.04
CA GLY A 486 -2.87 10.94 8.12
C GLY A 486 -4.04 10.05 8.57
N GLN A 487 -4.13 8.84 8.02
CA GLN A 487 -5.11 7.83 8.40
C GLN A 487 -4.99 7.43 9.87
N MET A 488 -3.77 7.22 10.37
CA MET A 488 -3.52 6.94 11.79
C MET A 488 -4.01 8.08 12.70
N ILE A 489 -3.75 9.33 12.34
CA ILE A 489 -4.22 10.47 13.14
C ILE A 489 -5.75 10.55 13.17
N LEU A 490 -6.43 10.31 12.05
CA LEU A 490 -7.90 10.27 12.00
C LEU A 490 -8.49 9.11 12.80
N ASP A 491 -7.84 7.95 12.76
CA ASP A 491 -8.23 6.78 13.54
C ASP A 491 -8.05 7.01 15.05
N LEU A 492 -6.91 7.56 15.47
CA LEU A 492 -6.66 7.95 16.86
C LEU A 492 -7.58 9.08 17.33
N TYR A 493 -7.96 10.01 16.45
CA TYR A 493 -8.96 11.03 16.79
C TYR A 493 -10.30 10.40 17.18
N LYS A 494 -10.69 9.31 16.52
CA LYS A 494 -11.91 8.57 16.86
C LYS A 494 -11.76 7.71 18.11
N ARG A 495 -10.66 6.95 18.24
CA ARG A 495 -10.49 5.94 19.29
C ARG A 495 -9.86 6.47 20.58
N LYS A 496 -8.97 7.46 20.46
CA LYS A 496 -8.10 7.99 21.53
C LYS A 496 -8.02 9.53 21.47
N PRO A 497 -9.16 10.27 21.45
CA PRO A 497 -9.18 11.72 21.21
C PRO A 497 -8.35 12.54 22.20
N THR A 498 -8.20 12.07 23.44
CA THR A 498 -7.38 12.72 24.47
C THR A 498 -5.89 12.75 24.13
N LEU A 499 -5.39 11.73 23.41
CA LEU A 499 -4.01 11.68 22.94
C LEU A 499 -3.78 12.64 21.76
N ILE A 500 -4.80 12.90 20.96
CA ILE A 500 -4.75 13.85 19.85
C ILE A 500 -4.83 15.30 20.33
N ALA A 501 -5.65 15.58 21.35
CA ALA A 501 -5.75 16.89 21.99
C ALA A 501 -4.50 17.27 22.83
N ARG A 502 -3.55 16.35 22.99
CA ARG A 502 -2.33 16.55 23.77
C ARG A 502 -1.30 17.40 23.01
N SER A 503 -0.54 18.21 23.74
CA SER A 503 0.70 18.84 23.25
C SER A 503 1.90 17.90 23.39
N TYR A 504 2.71 17.80 22.34
CA TYR A 504 3.94 17.02 22.25
C TYR A 504 5.21 17.91 22.25
N GLN A 505 5.04 19.17 22.64
CA GLN A 505 6.12 20.17 22.67
C GLN A 505 7.08 19.99 23.84
N ASP A 506 6.62 19.39 24.94
CA ASP A 506 7.43 19.19 26.13
C ASP A 506 8.64 18.28 25.86
N VAL A 507 9.81 18.73 26.30
CA VAL A 507 11.03 17.94 26.31
C VAL A 507 10.97 17.06 27.54
N GLY A 508 10.23 15.96 27.48
CA GLY A 508 10.48 14.87 28.42
C GLY A 508 11.93 14.44 28.21
N ASN A 509 12.76 14.53 29.25
CA ASN A 509 14.10 13.93 29.23
C ASN A 509 13.90 12.43 28.99
N VAL A 510 14.08 11.98 27.75
CA VAL A 510 14.23 10.57 27.40
C VAL A 510 15.69 10.19 27.59
#